data_AF-A0AAV6WT46-F1
#
_entry.id   AF-A0AAV6WT46-F1
#
_cell.length_a   1.000
_cell.length_b   1.000
_cell.length_c   1.000
_cell.angle_alpha   90.00
_cell.angle_beta   90.00
_cell.angle_gamma   90.00
#
_symmetry.space_group_name_H-M   'P 1'
#
loop_
_entity.id
_entity.type
_entity.pdbx_description
1 polymer ?
#
loop_
_entity_poly.entity_id
_entity_poly.type
_entity_poly.pdbx_seq_one_letter_code
_entity_poly.pdbx_strand_id
1 'polypeptide(L)'
;MELDLTPNLPNKVYGGDYYAWCPNEILMLREGNIAAAKLALRNNGFVLPRYSDSAKVAYVLQGIIYIYIYIYNQIVDFSVFVYDFMHVYFCI
;
A
#
# COMPACT_ATOMS: atom_id res chain seq x y z
N MET A 1 17.43 12.39 -19.19
CA MET A 1 18.14 11.21 -18.66
C MET A 1 17.47 9.99 -19.24
N GLU A 2 18.16 8.85 -19.34
CA GLU A 2 17.52 7.60 -19.73
C GLU A 2 16.71 7.07 -18.54
N LEU A 3 15.43 6.76 -18.75
CA LEU A 3 14.54 6.30 -17.69
C LEU A 3 14.67 4.79 -17.57
N ASP A 4 15.37 4.32 -16.54
CA ASP A 4 15.45 2.89 -16.25
C ASP A 4 14.07 2.36 -15.83
N LEU A 5 13.51 1.51 -16.69
CA LEU A 5 12.22 0.83 -16.52
C LEU A 5 12.40 -0.66 -16.15
N THR A 6 13.60 -1.07 -15.72
CA THR A 6 13.87 -2.43 -15.26
C THR A 6 12.93 -2.82 -14.10
N PRO A 7 12.29 -4.01 -14.14
CA PRO A 7 11.38 -4.44 -13.09
C PRO A 7 12.12 -4.64 -11.75
N ASN A 8 11.79 -3.81 -10.77
CA ASN A 8 12.43 -3.80 -9.45
C ASN A 8 11.59 -4.56 -8.41
N LEU A 9 12.23 -5.38 -7.58
CA LEU A 9 11.59 -6.06 -6.44
C LEU A 9 11.51 -5.12 -5.22
N PRO A 10 10.45 -5.21 -4.39
CA PRO A 10 10.30 -4.34 -3.24
C PRO A 10 11.12 -4.80 -2.04
N ASN A 11 11.73 -3.84 -1.33
CA ASN A 11 12.46 -4.09 -0.09
C ASN A 11 11.49 -4.33 1.08
N LYS A 12 11.84 -5.23 2.01
CA LYS A 12 11.01 -5.54 3.19
C LYS A 12 11.32 -4.57 4.33
N VAL A 13 10.37 -3.70 4.69
CA VAL A 13 10.66 -2.53 5.54
C VAL A 13 10.21 -2.68 7.00
N TYR A 14 9.15 -3.44 7.27
CA TYR A 14 8.60 -3.60 8.63
C TYR A 14 8.34 -5.07 8.98
N GLY A 15 8.32 -5.37 10.29
CA GLY A 15 7.90 -6.66 10.83
C GLY A 15 6.46 -6.98 10.44
N GLY A 16 6.23 -8.20 9.96
CA GLY A 16 5.04 -8.58 9.19
C GLY A 16 5.42 -8.90 7.74
N ASP A 17 4.48 -8.78 6.81
CA ASP A 17 4.71 -8.96 5.37
C ASP A 17 4.42 -7.65 4.61
N TYR A 18 5.10 -6.58 5.04
CA TYR A 18 5.04 -5.24 4.44
C TYR A 18 6.35 -4.92 3.71
N TYR A 19 6.22 -4.67 2.41
CA TYR A 19 7.31 -4.35 1.48
C TYR A 19 7.09 -2.95 0.89
N ALA A 20 8.16 -2.24 0.50
CA ALA A 20 8.08 -0.93 -0.14
C ALA A 20 9.08 -0.80 -1.29
N TRP A 21 8.77 0.14 -2.20
CA TRP A 21 9.67 0.61 -3.23
C TRP A 21 9.98 2.10 -2.93
N CYS A 22 11.23 2.43 -2.65
CA CYS A 22 11.62 3.79 -2.30
C CYS A 22 11.87 4.64 -3.56
N PRO A 23 11.37 5.90 -3.64
CA PRO A 23 11.65 6.78 -4.78
C PRO A 23 13.14 7.07 -4.99
N ASN A 24 13.94 7.06 -3.91
CA ASN A 24 15.40 7.21 -4.00
C ASN A 24 16.10 6.02 -4.68
N GLU A 25 15.47 4.85 -4.71
CA GLU A 25 16.00 3.62 -5.33
C GLU A 25 15.54 3.49 -6.80
N ILE A 26 14.38 4.05 -7.15
CA ILE A 26 13.69 3.80 -8.43
C ILE A 26 13.28 5.13 -9.08
N LEU A 27 13.97 5.48 -10.17
CA LEU A 27 13.80 6.74 -10.87
C LEU A 27 12.36 6.99 -11.34
N MET A 28 11.67 5.99 -11.90
CA MET A 28 10.27 6.16 -12.35
C MET A 28 9.30 6.56 -11.23
N LEU A 29 9.55 6.16 -9.97
CA LEU A 29 8.74 6.55 -8.82
C LEU A 29 9.03 8.01 -8.42
N ARG A 30 10.32 8.38 -8.41
CA ARG A 30 10.77 9.75 -8.14
C ARG A 30 10.28 10.76 -9.18
N GLU A 31 10.34 10.44 -10.48
CA GLU A 31 9.85 11.34 -11.54
C GLU A 31 8.32 11.54 -11.46
N GLY A 32 7.58 10.52 -11.00
CA GLY A 32 6.15 10.66 -10.68
C GLY A 32 5.85 11.29 -9.31
N ASN A 33 6.87 11.56 -8.49
CA ASN A 33 6.76 11.92 -7.06
C ASN A 33 5.94 10.94 -6.19
N ILE A 34 5.68 9.72 -6.68
CA ILE A 34 4.91 8.69 -5.99
C ILE A 34 5.84 7.74 -5.23
N ALA A 35 5.37 7.18 -4.12
CA ALA A 35 5.92 5.91 -3.61
C ALA A 35 5.10 4.72 -4.10
N ALA A 36 5.57 3.51 -3.80
CA ALA A 36 4.76 2.32 -3.85
C ALA A 36 5.08 1.40 -2.66
N ALA A 37 4.12 0.57 -2.27
CA ALA A 37 4.33 -0.47 -1.27
C ALA A 37 3.48 -1.70 -1.57
N LYS A 38 3.66 -2.76 -0.79
CA LYS A 38 2.92 -4.01 -0.88
C LYS A 38 2.71 -4.53 0.54
N LEU A 39 1.50 -4.34 1.05
CA LEU A 39 1.02 -5.04 2.23
C LEU A 39 0.43 -6.38 1.82
N ALA A 40 0.92 -7.47 2.40
CA ALA A 40 0.24 -8.76 2.44
C ALA A 40 -0.19 -9.07 3.89
N LEU A 41 -1.41 -9.60 4.05
CA LEU A 41 -1.94 -10.05 5.33
C LEU A 41 -2.17 -11.57 5.31
N ARG A 42 -1.95 -12.19 6.46
CA ARG A 42 -2.29 -13.59 6.73
C ARG A 42 -3.68 -13.64 7.36
N ASN A 43 -4.32 -14.81 7.40
CA ASN A 43 -5.61 -14.98 8.06
C ASN A 43 -5.54 -14.49 9.51
N ASN A 44 -6.55 -13.71 9.94
CA ASN A 44 -6.62 -13.02 11.22
C ASN A 44 -5.48 -11.99 11.49
N GLY A 45 -4.71 -11.61 10.45
CA GLY A 45 -3.69 -10.57 10.53
C GLY A 45 -4.33 -9.17 10.56
N PHE A 46 -3.91 -8.34 11.52
CA PHE A 46 -4.42 -6.99 11.72
C PHE A 46 -3.33 -5.94 11.46
N VAL A 47 -3.72 -4.78 10.92
CA VAL A 47 -2.85 -3.60 10.76
C VAL A 47 -3.27 -2.52 11.73
N LEU A 48 -2.33 -2.02 12.53
CA LEU A 48 -2.57 -0.88 13.41
C LEU A 48 -2.97 0.35 12.58
N PRO A 49 -3.98 1.14 13.00
CA PRO A 49 -4.36 2.37 12.31
C PRO A 49 -3.16 3.28 12.03
N ARG A 50 -2.99 3.67 10.76
CA ARG A 50 -1.87 4.51 10.30
C ARG A 50 -2.41 5.62 9.42
N TYR A 51 -2.03 6.85 9.75
CA TYR A 51 -2.35 8.04 8.97
C TYR A 51 -1.19 8.44 8.05
N SER A 52 -1.45 9.37 7.13
CA SER A 52 -0.44 10.08 6.34
C SER A 52 -0.92 11.50 6.08
N ASP A 53 0.07 12.34 5.78
CA ASP A 53 0.00 13.61 5.08
C ASP A 53 -0.44 13.48 3.60
N SER A 54 -0.11 12.39 2.92
CA SER A 54 -0.45 12.17 1.51
C SER A 54 -1.72 11.35 1.24
N ALA A 55 -2.36 11.64 0.10
CA ALA A 55 -3.52 10.90 -0.40
C ALA A 55 -3.11 9.54 -0.99
N LYS A 56 -3.88 8.49 -0.70
CA LYS A 56 -3.48 7.09 -0.95
C LYS A 56 -4.55 6.32 -1.70
N VAL A 57 -4.15 5.71 -2.82
CA VAL A 57 -4.98 4.77 -3.59
C VAL A 57 -4.49 3.36 -3.31
N ALA A 58 -5.35 2.56 -2.67
CA ALA A 58 -5.08 1.17 -2.32
C ALA A 58 -5.79 0.22 -3.31
N TYR A 59 -5.04 -0.72 -3.89
CA TYR A 59 -5.60 -1.78 -4.73
C TYR A 59 -5.56 -3.13 -4.03
N VAL A 60 -6.63 -3.88 -4.20
CA VAL A 60 -6.83 -5.20 -3.61
C VAL A 60 -6.84 -6.18 -4.78
N LEU A 61 -5.66 -6.73 -5.13
CA LEU A 61 -5.42 -7.44 -6.41
C LEU A 61 -6.23 -8.74 -6.62
N GLN A 62 -7.12 -9.05 -5.69
CA GLN A 62 -7.19 -10.28 -4.91
C GLN A 62 -7.43 -9.77 -3.45
N GLY A 63 -8.46 -10.24 -2.71
CA GLY A 63 -8.56 -10.08 -1.23
C GLY A 63 -9.88 -9.59 -0.64
N ILE A 64 -10.54 -10.35 0.24
CA ILE A 64 -11.55 -9.76 1.15
C ILE A 64 -10.84 -9.25 2.41
N ILE A 65 -10.99 -7.95 2.71
CA ILE A 65 -10.63 -7.34 3.99
C ILE A 65 -11.67 -6.29 4.41
N TYR A 66 -11.77 -6.07 5.72
CA TYR A 66 -12.53 -4.97 6.30
C TYR A 66 -11.62 -3.75 6.50
N ILE A 67 -12.06 -2.58 6.01
CA ILE A 67 -11.33 -1.32 6.15
C ILE A 67 -12.18 -0.36 6.98
N TYR A 68 -11.59 0.15 8.06
CA TYR A 68 -12.18 1.15 8.94
C TYR A 68 -11.53 2.50 8.66
N ILE A 69 -12.31 3.47 8.14
CA ILE A 69 -11.83 4.82 7.86
C ILE A 69 -12.36 5.75 8.94
N TYR A 70 -11.47 6.45 9.64
CA TYR A 70 -11.83 7.39 10.70
C TYR A 70 -11.86 8.81 10.14
N ILE A 71 -13.03 9.47 10.17
CA ILE A 71 -13.24 10.83 9.64
C ILE A 71 -14.03 11.64 10.69
N TYR A 72 -13.57 12.83 11.04
CA TYR A 72 -14.20 13.72 12.04
C TYR A 72 -14.63 13.02 13.35
N ASN A 73 -13.77 12.13 13.86
CA ASN A 73 -14.00 11.33 15.07
C ASN A 73 -15.19 10.34 14.99
N GLN A 74 -15.67 10.03 13.79
CA GLN A 74 -16.62 8.95 13.49
C GLN A 74 -15.94 7.82 12.69
N ILE A 75 -16.46 6.60 12.85
CA ILE A 75 -16.06 5.45 12.02
C ILE A 75 -16.95 5.45 10.77
N VAL A 76 -16.31 5.44 9.61
CA VAL A 76 -16.93 5.20 8.31
C VAL A 76 -16.46 3.83 7.84
N ASP A 77 -17.33 2.83 7.99
CA ASP A 77 -17.06 1.45 7.56
C ASP A 77 -17.05 1.38 6.03
N PHE A 78 -15.94 0.92 5.45
CA PHE A 78 -15.79 0.78 4.00
C PHE A 78 -15.49 -0.67 3.62
N SER A 79 -16.55 -1.48 3.56
CA SER A 79 -16.50 -2.91 3.21
C SER A 79 -16.22 -3.11 1.72
N VAL A 80 -14.95 -3.20 1.34
CA VAL A 80 -14.50 -3.46 -0.04
C VAL A 80 -14.61 -4.96 -0.36
N PHE A 81 -15.72 -5.37 -0.96
CA PHE A 81 -15.92 -6.74 -1.41
C PHE A 81 -15.25 -7.01 -2.76
N VAL A 82 -14.04 -7.61 -2.72
CA VAL A 82 -13.32 -8.19 -3.86
C VAL A 82 -12.72 -9.54 -3.40
N TYR A 83 -12.62 -10.57 -4.23
CA TYR A 83 -12.35 -11.94 -3.76
C TYR A 83 -10.83 -12.25 -3.57
N ASP A 84 -10.44 -12.75 -2.37
CA ASP A 84 -9.19 -13.35 -1.79
C ASP A 84 -7.76 -13.01 -2.29
N PHE A 85 -6.76 -12.83 -1.38
CA PHE A 85 -5.27 -12.61 -1.54
C PHE A 85 -4.58 -11.20 -1.79
N MET A 86 -4.78 -10.15 -0.97
CA MET A 86 -4.19 -8.78 -1.10
C MET A 86 -2.72 -8.59 -1.55
N HIS A 87 -2.46 -7.55 -2.36
CA HIS A 87 -1.23 -6.73 -2.38
C HIS A 87 -1.57 -5.22 -2.48
N VAL A 88 -1.54 -4.46 -1.37
CA VAL A 88 -1.90 -3.02 -1.40
C VAL A 88 -0.73 -2.10 -1.74
N TYR A 89 -0.88 -1.38 -2.87
CA TYR A 89 -0.07 -0.23 -3.27
C TYR A 89 -0.40 1.05 -2.48
N PHE A 90 0.56 1.98 -2.46
CA PHE A 90 0.51 3.22 -1.69
C PHE A 90 1.21 4.33 -2.48
N CYS A 91 0.46 5.05 -3.32
CA CYS A 91 0.95 6.35 -3.82
C CYS A 91 1.17 7.33 -2.66
N ILE A 92 1.96 8.37 -2.94
CA ILE A 92 2.16 9.58 -2.13
C ILE A 92 1.86 10.76 -3.06
#